data_AF-A0A433ER81-F1
#
_entry.id   AF-A0A433ER81-F1
#
_cell.length_a   1.000
_cell.length_b   1.000
_cell.length_c   1.000
_cell.angle_alpha   90.00
_cell.angle_beta   90.00
_cell.angle_gamma   90.00
#
_symmetry.space_group_name_H-M   'P 1'
#
loop_
_entity.id
_entity.type
_entity.pdbx_description
1 polymer ?
#
loop_
_entity_poly.entity_id
_entity_poly.type
_entity_poly.pdbx_seq_one_letter_code
_entity_poly.pdbx_strand_id
1 'polypeptide(L)'
;MSVSDLLAVAAILVSILSAVYARYSVSESKRANSIALLAERKQIFKDFYSLKSHMVAFGNSAKMKEVVKFNTSMQGAKLLLPQSLADELDTYFKICFDMARVYEKSKGFISEIEEEAFDLAEKEIEFGNRLEKRFSSYITASINA
;
A
#
# COMPACT_ATOMS: atom_id res chain seq x y z
N MET A 1 -27.19 -9.15 -56.50
CA MET A 1 -26.27 -9.38 -55.36
C MET A 1 -26.00 -10.86 -55.27
N SER A 2 -24.73 -11.24 -55.27
CA SER A 2 -24.30 -12.62 -55.01
C SER A 2 -24.32 -12.90 -53.51
N VAL A 3 -24.37 -14.18 -53.12
CA VAL A 3 -24.25 -14.60 -51.70
C VAL A 3 -22.95 -14.07 -51.09
N SER A 4 -21.88 -14.00 -51.88
CA SER A 4 -20.59 -13.45 -51.46
C SER A 4 -20.66 -11.96 -51.09
N ASP A 5 -21.45 -11.16 -51.81
CA ASP A 5 -21.62 -9.74 -51.50
C ASP A 5 -22.33 -9.54 -50.16
N LEU A 6 -23.35 -10.37 -49.88
CA LEU A 6 -24.08 -10.35 -48.61
C LEU A 6 -23.17 -10.73 -47.43
N LEU A 7 -22.34 -11.75 -47.61
CA LEU A 7 -21.37 -12.18 -46.61
C LEU A 7 -20.28 -11.13 -46.37
N ALA A 8 -19.82 -10.44 -47.42
CA ALA A 8 -18.84 -9.37 -47.30
C ALA A 8 -19.40 -8.18 -46.49
N VAL A 9 -20.64 -7.76 -46.76
CA VAL A 9 -21.31 -6.70 -45.99
C VAL A 9 -21.49 -7.13 -44.52
N ALA A 10 -21.90 -8.37 -44.27
CA ALA A 10 -22.03 -8.89 -42.92
C ALA A 10 -20.68 -8.92 -42.17
N ALA A 11 -19.61 -9.34 -42.84
CA ALA A 11 -18.26 -9.35 -42.26
C ALA A 11 -17.76 -7.95 -41.91
N ILE A 12 -18.04 -6.95 -42.77
CA ILE A 12 -17.72 -5.54 -42.50
C ILE A 12 -18.48 -5.05 -41.27
N LEU A 13 -19.78 -5.34 -41.17
CA LEU A 13 -20.60 -4.96 -40.01
C LEU A 13 -20.08 -5.60 -38.72
N VAL A 14 -19.76 -6.90 -38.75
CA VAL A 14 -19.17 -7.60 -37.60
C VAL A 14 -17.83 -6.97 -37.22
N SER A 15 -16.96 -6.67 -38.18
CA SER A 15 -15.66 -6.05 -37.92
C SER A 15 -15.79 -4.67 -37.27
N ILE A 16 -16.71 -3.83 -37.76
CA ILE A 16 -17.00 -2.52 -37.18
C ILE A 16 -17.51 -2.67 -35.74
N LEU A 17 -18.47 -3.57 -35.51
CA LEU A 17 -19.00 -3.84 -34.17
C LEU A 17 -17.89 -4.32 -33.23
N SER A 18 -17.07 -5.27 -33.65
CA SER A 18 -15.93 -5.76 -32.87
C SER A 18 -14.94 -4.64 -32.53
N ALA A 19 -14.64 -3.74 -33.47
CA ALA A 19 -13.77 -2.60 -33.21
C ALA A 19 -14.36 -1.63 -32.18
N VAL A 20 -15.67 -1.39 -32.22
CA VAL A 20 -16.37 -0.56 -31.23
C VAL A 20 -16.33 -1.22 -29.84
N TYR A 21 -16.70 -2.50 -29.73
CA TYR A 21 -16.66 -3.23 -28.46
C TYR A 21 -15.24 -3.34 -27.89
N ALA A 22 -14.23 -3.55 -28.73
CA ALA A 22 -12.84 -3.56 -28.29
C ALA A 22 -12.42 -2.23 -27.65
N ARG A 23 -12.85 -1.09 -28.22
CA ARG A 23 -12.59 0.23 -27.63
C ARG A 23 -13.25 0.39 -26.25
N TYR A 24 -14.50 -0.03 -26.10
CA TYR A 24 -15.19 -0.02 -24.80
C TYR A 24 -14.54 -0.98 -23.79
N SER A 25 -14.12 -2.16 -24.23
CA SER A 25 -13.41 -3.11 -23.38
C SER A 25 -12.10 -2.52 -22.86
N VAL A 26 -11.33 -1.83 -23.70
CA VAL A 26 -10.09 -1.16 -23.27
C VAL A 26 -10.36 -0.09 -22.22
N SER A 27 -11.42 0.73 -22.37
CA SER A 27 -11.74 1.74 -21.35
C SER A 27 -12.16 1.11 -20.03
N GLU A 28 -13.00 0.06 -20.06
CA GLU A 28 -13.42 -0.64 -18.84
C GLU A 28 -12.28 -1.40 -18.19
N SER A 29 -11.38 -2.03 -18.95
CA SER A 29 -10.18 -2.68 -18.40
C SER A 29 -9.25 -1.67 -17.73
N LYS A 30 -9.06 -0.48 -18.31
CA LYS A 30 -8.27 0.59 -17.67
C LYS A 30 -8.90 1.04 -16.34
N ARG A 31 -10.23 1.18 -16.31
CA ARG A 31 -10.98 1.54 -15.10
C ARG A 31 -10.93 0.44 -14.05
N ALA A 32 -11.11 -0.81 -14.44
CA ALA A 32 -11.00 -1.95 -13.53
C ALA A 32 -9.58 -2.04 -12.93
N ASN A 33 -8.55 -1.80 -13.75
CA ASN A 33 -7.17 -1.76 -13.28
C ASN A 33 -6.91 -0.63 -12.30
N SER A 34 -7.43 0.59 -12.54
CA SER A 34 -7.26 1.70 -11.59
C SER A 34 -7.95 1.42 -10.25
N ILE A 35 -9.14 0.82 -10.26
CA ILE A 35 -9.86 0.39 -9.05
C ILE A 35 -9.06 -0.68 -8.30
N ALA A 36 -8.53 -1.68 -9.01
CA ALA A 36 -7.71 -2.72 -8.42
C ALA A 36 -6.45 -2.14 -7.75
N LEU A 37 -5.72 -1.26 -8.45
CA LEU A 37 -4.55 -0.59 -7.89
C LEU A 37 -4.88 0.27 -6.66
N LEU A 38 -6.01 0.98 -6.67
CA LEU A 38 -6.47 1.74 -5.51
C LEU A 38 -6.81 0.83 -4.32
N ALA A 39 -7.42 -0.33 -4.57
CA ALA A 39 -7.73 -1.31 -3.53
C ALA A 39 -6.46 -1.84 -2.87
N GLU A 40 -5.44 -2.19 -3.66
CA GLU A 40 -4.13 -2.63 -3.14
C GLU A 40 -3.44 -1.52 -2.33
N ARG A 41 -3.44 -0.28 -2.82
CA ARG A 41 -2.89 0.88 -2.07
C ARG A 41 -3.62 1.10 -0.74
N LYS A 42 -4.95 0.96 -0.73
CA LYS A 42 -5.75 1.03 0.51
C LYS A 42 -5.42 -0.10 1.47
N GLN A 43 -5.12 -1.30 0.97
CA GLN A 43 -4.68 -2.40 1.81
C GLN A 43 -3.35 -2.09 2.49
N ILE A 44 -2.36 -1.58 1.74
CA ILE A 44 -1.07 -1.14 2.32
C ILE A 44 -1.28 -0.07 3.40
N PHE A 45 -2.18 0.90 3.17
CA PHE A 45 -2.52 1.91 4.17
C PHE A 45 -3.13 1.30 5.45
N LYS A 46 -4.04 0.34 5.32
CA LYS A 46 -4.62 -0.38 6.47
C LYS A 46 -3.56 -1.14 7.25
N ASP A 47 -2.63 -1.81 6.55
CA ASP A 47 -1.57 -2.57 7.20
C ASP A 47 -0.59 -1.64 7.94
N PHE A 48 -0.27 -0.49 7.35
CA PHE A 48 0.49 0.58 8.02
C PHE A 48 -0.24 1.07 9.27
N TYR A 49 -1.54 1.35 9.17
CA TYR A 49 -2.33 1.82 10.30
C TYR A 49 -2.43 0.76 11.41
N SER A 50 -2.49 -0.53 11.04
CA SER A 50 -2.44 -1.64 11.99
C SER A 50 -1.10 -1.69 12.73
N LEU A 51 0.02 -1.53 12.02
CA LEU A 51 1.35 -1.45 12.64
C LEU A 51 1.41 -0.26 13.60
N LYS A 52 0.99 0.92 13.16
CA LYS A 52 0.96 2.11 14.00
C LYS A 52 0.10 1.94 15.25
N SER A 53 -1.10 1.36 15.09
CA SER A 53 -1.99 1.11 16.23
C SER A 53 -1.35 0.17 17.25
N HIS A 54 -0.60 -0.84 16.78
CA HIS A 54 0.19 -1.71 17.65
C HIS A 54 1.32 -0.94 18.36
N MET A 55 2.04 -0.07 17.66
CA MET A 55 3.07 0.78 18.29
C MET A 55 2.49 1.75 19.32
N VAL A 56 1.33 2.35 19.05
CA VAL A 56 0.63 3.21 20.03
C VAL A 56 0.19 2.42 21.26
N ALA A 57 -0.28 1.18 21.08
CA ALA A 57 -0.78 0.36 22.18
C ALA A 57 0.34 -0.22 23.05
N PHE A 58 1.47 -0.59 22.44
CA PHE A 58 2.53 -1.34 23.13
C PHE A 58 3.85 -0.58 23.27
N GLY A 59 4.13 0.41 22.42
CA GLY A 59 5.33 1.25 22.45
C GLY A 59 6.61 0.42 22.61
N ASN A 60 7.33 0.68 23.70
CA ASN A 60 8.58 -0.02 24.06
C ASN A 60 8.40 -1.51 24.38
N SER A 61 7.18 -2.02 24.43
CA SER A 61 6.84 -3.45 24.58
C SER A 61 6.30 -4.08 23.29
N ALA A 62 6.50 -3.42 22.15
CA ALA A 62 6.07 -3.92 20.85
C ALA A 62 6.67 -5.31 20.55
N LYS A 63 5.80 -6.24 20.17
CA LYS A 63 6.19 -7.61 19.84
C LYS A 63 6.69 -7.72 18.41
N MET A 64 7.88 -8.30 18.21
CA MET A 64 8.48 -8.50 16.89
C MET A 64 7.54 -9.20 15.91
N LYS A 65 6.85 -10.26 16.37
CA LYS A 65 5.90 -11.03 15.55
C LYS A 65 4.77 -10.20 14.93
N GLU A 66 4.40 -9.08 15.57
CA GLU A 66 3.36 -8.19 15.06
C GLU A 66 3.96 -7.18 14.08
N VAL A 67 5.16 -6.66 14.39
CA VAL A 67 5.87 -5.72 13.52
C VAL A 67 6.20 -6.34 12.17
N VAL A 68 6.76 -7.56 12.15
CA VAL A 68 7.19 -8.22 10.90
C VAL A 68 6.05 -8.54 9.93
N LYS A 69 4.78 -8.56 10.37
CA LYS A 69 3.63 -8.78 9.48
C LYS A 69 3.55 -7.72 8.38
N PHE A 70 4.04 -6.51 8.66
CA PHE A 70 4.04 -5.41 7.70
C PHE A 70 5.05 -5.60 6.54
N ASN A 71 6.01 -6.52 6.66
CA ASN A 71 7.03 -6.74 5.65
C ASN A 71 6.45 -7.18 4.28
N THR A 72 5.35 -7.93 4.29
CA THR A 72 4.65 -8.31 3.06
C THR A 72 4.09 -7.08 2.34
N SER A 73 3.46 -6.19 3.09
CA SER A 73 2.88 -4.95 2.57
C SER A 73 3.96 -3.96 2.10
N MET A 74 5.16 -4.01 2.67
CA MET A 74 6.32 -3.23 2.21
C MET A 74 6.80 -3.61 0.80
N GLN A 75 6.69 -4.88 0.40
CA GLN A 75 7.00 -5.28 -0.98
C GLN A 75 6.00 -4.66 -1.96
N GLY A 76 4.71 -4.67 -1.61
CA GLY A 76 3.66 -4.00 -2.37
C GLY A 76 3.85 -2.48 -2.41
N ALA A 77 4.26 -1.87 -1.30
CA ALA A 77 4.50 -0.43 -1.21
C ALA A 77 5.53 0.06 -2.25
N LYS A 78 6.63 -0.67 -2.42
CA LYS A 78 7.69 -0.33 -3.40
C LYS A 78 7.21 -0.39 -4.86
N LEU A 79 6.19 -1.18 -5.15
CA LEU A 79 5.64 -1.33 -6.50
C LEU A 79 4.49 -0.37 -6.78
N LEU A 80 3.67 -0.06 -5.77
CA LEU A 80 2.36 0.57 -5.95
C LEU A 80 2.30 2.02 -5.49
N LEU A 81 3.28 2.50 -4.72
CA LEU A 81 3.34 3.86 -4.18
C LEU A 81 4.45 4.68 -4.85
N PRO A 82 4.39 6.01 -4.78
CA PRO A 82 5.51 6.86 -5.14
C PRO A 82 6.74 6.49 -4.30
N GLN A 83 7.91 6.45 -4.93
CA GLN A 83 9.16 6.03 -4.28
C GLN A 83 9.39 6.74 -2.94
N SER A 84 9.18 8.06 -2.90
CA SER A 84 9.35 8.84 -1.67
C SER A 84 8.38 8.48 -0.54
N LEU A 85 7.20 7.94 -0.84
CA LEU A 85 6.26 7.44 0.18
C LEU A 85 6.64 6.02 0.62
N ALA A 86 7.08 5.18 -0.32
CA ALA A 86 7.60 3.86 0.01
C ALA A 86 8.86 3.94 0.90
N ASP A 87 9.76 4.89 0.65
CA ASP A 87 10.98 5.09 1.46
C ASP A 87 10.65 5.56 2.89
N GLU A 88 9.63 6.42 3.04
CA GLU A 88 9.16 6.82 4.35
C GLU A 88 8.51 5.65 5.11
N LEU A 89 7.69 4.82 4.44
CA LEU A 89 7.14 3.60 5.04
C LEU A 89 8.24 2.62 5.47
N ASP A 90 9.29 2.46 4.65
CA ASP A 90 10.45 1.61 4.98
C ASP A 90 11.21 2.15 6.20
N THR A 91 11.37 3.47 6.29
CA THR A 91 12.00 4.14 7.43
C THR A 91 11.17 3.94 8.70
N TYR A 92 9.86 4.16 8.63
CA TYR A 92 8.96 3.93 9.76
C TYR A 92 8.97 2.47 10.22
N PHE A 93 8.93 1.52 9.27
CA PHE A 93 9.03 0.10 9.57
C PHE A 93 10.33 -0.26 10.30
N LYS A 94 11.47 0.29 9.85
CA LYS A 94 12.77 0.08 10.51
C LYS A 94 12.77 0.58 11.96
N ILE A 95 12.21 1.76 12.22
CA ILE A 95 12.07 2.30 13.58
C ILE A 95 11.26 1.32 14.45
N CYS A 96 10.09 0.88 13.97
CA CYS A 96 9.24 -0.08 14.69
C CYS A 96 9.95 -1.42 14.94
N PHE A 97 10.71 -1.88 13.95
CA PHE A 97 11.50 -3.11 14.02
C PHE A 97 12.61 -2.99 15.07
N ASP A 98 13.34 -1.88 15.07
CA ASP A 98 14.38 -1.61 16.06
C ASP A 98 13.80 -1.53 17.48
N MET A 99 12.65 -0.88 17.67
CA MET A 99 11.94 -0.86 18.97
C MET A 99 11.60 -2.28 19.46
N ALA A 100 11.03 -3.11 18.60
CA ALA A 100 10.70 -4.49 18.96
C ALA A 100 11.95 -5.32 19.25
N ARG A 101 13.04 -5.09 18.52
CA ARG A 101 14.33 -5.76 18.75
C ARG A 101 14.95 -5.38 20.09
N VAL A 102 14.89 -4.09 20.46
CA VAL A 102 15.33 -3.56 21.75
C VAL A 102 14.55 -4.25 22.88
N TYR A 103 13.22 -4.36 22.76
CA TYR A 103 12.38 -5.08 23.72
C TYR A 103 12.73 -6.58 23.86
N GLU A 104 12.99 -7.27 22.74
CA GLU A 104 13.42 -8.68 22.79
C GLU A 104 14.81 -8.84 23.43
N LYS A 105 15.76 -7.95 23.09
CA LYS A 105 17.11 -7.98 23.63
C LYS A 105 17.14 -7.76 25.15
N SER A 106 16.27 -6.88 25.66
CA SER A 106 16.10 -6.67 27.11
C SER A 106 15.41 -7.82 27.83
N LYS A 107 14.96 -8.88 27.11
CA LYS A 107 14.10 -9.94 27.68
C LYS A 107 12.86 -9.38 28.37
N GLY A 108 12.39 -8.21 27.94
CA GLY A 108 11.26 -7.50 28.55
C GLY A 108 11.61 -6.51 29.67
N PHE A 109 12.89 -6.31 30.00
CA PHE A 109 13.35 -5.38 31.05
C PHE A 109 13.98 -4.11 30.46
N ILE A 110 13.13 -3.13 30.12
CA ILE A 110 13.54 -1.90 29.40
C ILE A 110 14.51 -1.01 30.22
N SER A 111 14.58 -1.17 31.54
CA SER A 111 15.43 -0.35 32.43
C SER A 111 16.92 -0.36 32.10
N GLU A 112 17.43 -1.35 31.36
CA GLU A 112 18.84 -1.41 30.95
C GLU A 112 19.15 -0.66 29.64
N ILE A 113 18.12 -0.28 28.87
CA ILE A 113 18.22 0.32 27.53
C ILE A 113 17.22 1.47 27.35
N GLU A 114 16.93 2.15 28.45
CA GLU A 114 15.86 3.14 28.57
C GLU A 114 16.08 4.31 27.60
N GLU A 115 17.30 4.82 27.47
CA GLU A 115 17.64 5.93 26.57
C GLU A 115 17.42 5.58 25.08
N GLU A 116 17.89 4.40 24.63
CA GLU A 116 17.69 3.93 23.25
C GLU A 116 16.20 3.69 22.96
N ALA A 117 15.46 3.14 23.91
CA ALA A 117 14.03 2.90 23.77
C ALA A 117 13.22 4.21 23.70
N PHE A 118 13.57 5.23 24.49
CA PHE A 118 12.90 6.53 24.46
C PHE A 118 13.16 7.30 23.16
N ASP A 119 14.40 7.35 22.66
CA ASP A 119 14.73 8.01 21.38
C ASP A 119 13.98 7.38 20.20
N LEU A 120 13.90 6.05 20.17
CA LEU A 120 13.12 5.34 19.14
C LEU A 120 11.62 5.60 19.25
N ALA A 121 11.06 5.66 20.47
CA ALA A 121 9.64 5.95 20.67
C ALA A 121 9.27 7.38 20.23
N GLU A 122 10.11 8.37 20.52
CA GLU A 122 9.89 9.75 20.07
C GLU A 122 9.90 9.83 18.53
N LYS A 123 10.89 9.21 17.90
CA LYS A 123 10.98 9.10 16.44
C LYS A 123 9.76 8.40 15.84
N GLU A 124 9.29 7.30 16.45
CA GLU A 124 8.11 6.58 16.00
C GLU A 124 6.87 7.48 15.99
N ILE A 125 6.63 8.21 17.08
CA ILE A 125 5.46 9.09 17.22
C ILE A 125 5.50 10.22 16.19
N GLU A 126 6.63 10.93 16.10
CA GLU A 126 6.76 12.06 15.18
C GLU A 126 6.61 11.60 13.72
N PHE A 127 7.36 10.55 13.36
CA PHE A 127 7.40 10.03 12.00
C PHE A 127 6.06 9.39 11.61
N GLY A 128 5.49 8.58 12.50
CA GLY A 128 4.23 7.88 12.27
C GLY A 128 3.04 8.83 12.09
N ASN A 129 3.01 9.96 12.80
CA ASN A 129 1.97 10.99 12.63
C ASN A 129 2.10 11.75 11.31
N ARG A 130 3.34 12.12 10.93
CA ARG A 130 3.59 12.77 9.65
C ARG A 130 3.24 11.85 8.48
N LEU A 131 3.68 10.60 8.56
CA LEU A 131 3.46 9.60 7.52
C LEU A 131 1.98 9.27 7.33
N GLU A 132 1.22 9.13 8.42
CA GLU A 132 -0.23 8.90 8.35
C GLU A 132 -0.94 10.01 7.56
N LYS A 133 -0.67 11.27 7.87
CA LYS A 133 -1.26 12.43 7.16
C LYS A 133 -0.92 12.40 5.68
N ARG A 134 0.33 12.15 5.35
CA ARG A 134 0.82 12.10 3.97
C ARG A 134 0.19 10.94 3.18
N PHE A 135 0.15 9.74 3.77
CA PHE A 135 -0.40 8.55 3.12
C PHE A 135 -1.92 8.68 2.95
N SER A 136 -2.64 9.13 3.97
CA SER A 136 -4.10 9.39 3.87
C SER A 136 -4.43 10.41 2.76
N SER A 137 -3.63 11.47 2.67
CA SER A 137 -3.78 12.48 1.61
C SER A 137 -3.52 11.89 0.22
N TYR A 138 -2.51 11.03 0.08
CA TYR A 138 -2.23 10.32 -1.18
C TYR A 138 -3.38 9.39 -1.61
N ILE A 139 -3.96 8.63 -0.68
CA ILE A 139 -5.11 7.76 -0.97
C ILE A 139 -6.32 8.60 -1.38
N THR A 140 -6.57 9.71 -0.68
CA THR A 140 -7.71 10.60 -0.97
C THR A 140 -7.56 11.26 -2.34
N ALA A 141 -6.37 11.76 -2.67
CA ALA A 141 -6.08 12.30 -4.00
C ALA A 141 -6.27 11.24 -5.10
N SER A 142 -5.90 9.98 -4.84
CA SER A 142 -6.07 8.87 -5.79
C SER A 142 -7.54 8.46 -6.02
N ILE A 143 -8.45 8.80 -5.12
CA ILE A 143 -9.90 8.56 -5.29
C ILE A 143 -10.53 9.63 -6.19
N ASN A 144 -10.02 10.85 -6.11
CA ASN A 144 -10.58 12.03 -6.79
C ASN A 144 -9.91 12.32 -8.15
N ALA A 145 -8.93 11.51 -8.56
CA ALA A 145 -8.19 11.63 -9.83
C ALA A 145 -8.77 10.70 -10.90
#